data_AF-A0A837I7Z2-F1
#
_entry.id   AF-A0A837I7Z2-F1
#
_cell.length_a   1.000
_cell.length_b   1.000
_cell.length_c   1.000
_cell.angle_alpha   90.00
_cell.angle_beta   90.00
_cell.angle_gamma   90.00
#
_symmetry.space_group_name_H-M   'P 1'
#
loop_
_entity.id
_entity.type
_entity.pdbx_description
1 polymer ?
#
loop_
_entity_poly.entity_id
_entity_poly.type
_entity_poly.pdbx_seq_one_letter_code
_entity_poly.pdbx_strand_id
1 'polypeptide(L)'
;MELSQKIEALLFFKGEPVTAGFLAKTLGVSEDEVRAGLVGLEQSLSGRGIILMQNGEEYMLASSPEMGQTIEGLLKEELGKELGKAGLETLATVLYRGPISRSEINYLRGVNSNYILRALLVRGLIEKVDQGGRSTVYQPTFELLSYIGVSKVSDLPGFDEAQKAVEEFKQAEKENEHEEG
;
A
#
# COMPACT_ATOMS: atom_id res chain seq x y z
N MET A 1 3.26 2.59 -28.49
CA MET A 1 2.41 1.87 -27.53
C MET A 1 1.01 2.42 -27.65
N GLU A 2 0.04 1.53 -27.86
CA GLU A 2 -1.38 1.84 -27.81
C GLU A 2 -1.78 2.35 -26.42
N LEU A 3 -2.88 3.11 -26.33
CA LEU A 3 -3.34 3.68 -25.06
C LEU A 3 -3.62 2.60 -24.01
N SER A 4 -4.23 1.48 -24.42
CA SER A 4 -4.49 0.32 -23.54
C SER A 4 -3.22 -0.24 -22.91
N GLN A 5 -2.12 -0.32 -23.67
CA GLN A 5 -0.82 -0.80 -23.17
C GLN A 5 -0.19 0.18 -22.17
N LYS A 6 -0.36 1.50 -22.37
CA LYS A 6 0.11 2.50 -21.40
C LYS A 6 -0.69 2.43 -20.10
N ILE A 7 -2.01 2.23 -20.20
CA ILE A 7 -2.90 2.05 -19.04
C ILE A 7 -2.50 0.78 -18.27
N GLU A 8 -2.31 -0.35 -18.96
CA GLU A 8 -1.86 -1.62 -18.37
C GLU A 8 -0.57 -1.42 -17.54
N ALA A 9 0.43 -0.75 -18.11
CA ALA A 9 1.68 -0.48 -17.42
C ALA A 9 1.49 0.37 -16.16
N LEU A 10 0.64 1.40 -16.21
CA LEU A 10 0.35 2.24 -15.04
C LEU A 10 -0.42 1.48 -13.95
N LEU A 11 -1.42 0.68 -14.33
CA LEU A 11 -2.19 -0.13 -13.38
C LEU A 11 -1.31 -1.19 -12.71
N PHE A 12 -0.45 -1.85 -13.50
CA PHE A 12 0.51 -2.83 -12.99
C PHE A 12 1.50 -2.19 -12.01
N PHE A 13 2.07 -1.04 -12.36
CA PHE A 13 3.00 -0.32 -11.49
C PHE A 13 2.35 0.14 -10.18
N LYS A 14 1.11 0.62 -10.24
CA LYS A 14 0.37 1.10 -9.07
C LYS A 14 -0.01 -0.01 -8.10
N GLY A 15 -0.50 -1.14 -8.63
CA GLY A 15 -0.90 -2.30 -7.81
C GLY A 15 -2.03 -2.00 -6.82
N GLU A 16 -2.78 -0.91 -7.03
CA GLU A 16 -3.90 -0.45 -6.21
C GLU A 16 -4.96 0.22 -7.10
N PRO A 17 -6.22 0.35 -6.65
CA PRO A 17 -7.25 1.08 -7.39
C PRO A 17 -6.80 2.50 -7.76
N VAL A 18 -7.04 2.89 -9.01
CA VAL A 18 -6.80 4.26 -9.50
C VAL A 18 -8.01 4.77 -10.28
N THR A 19 -8.23 6.07 -10.22
CA THR A 19 -9.35 6.70 -10.93
C THR A 19 -9.06 6.93 -12.41
N ALA A 20 -10.10 6.99 -13.24
CA ALA A 20 -9.98 7.41 -14.64
C ALA A 20 -9.30 8.79 -14.77
N GLY A 21 -9.66 9.74 -13.89
CA GLY A 21 -9.05 11.07 -13.86
C GLY A 21 -7.54 11.05 -13.56
N PHE A 22 -7.07 10.14 -12.69
CA PHE A 22 -5.63 9.96 -12.45
C PHE A 22 -4.91 9.49 -13.73
N LEU A 23 -5.48 8.50 -14.43
CA LEU A 23 -4.91 7.97 -15.68
C LEU A 23 -4.90 9.06 -16.77
N ALA A 24 -6.00 9.80 -16.92
CA ALA A 24 -6.16 10.87 -17.90
C ALA A 24 -5.10 11.96 -17.71
N LYS A 25 -4.97 12.46 -16.48
CA LYS A 25 -3.95 13.45 -16.11
C LYS A 25 -2.53 12.94 -16.36
N THR A 26 -2.25 11.68 -16.03
CA THR A 26 -0.91 11.10 -16.15
C THR A 26 -0.52 10.85 -17.61
N LEU A 27 -1.48 10.45 -18.44
CA LEU A 27 -1.26 10.12 -19.85
C LEU A 27 -1.45 11.32 -20.80
N GLY A 28 -1.95 12.44 -20.29
CA GLY A 28 -2.18 13.66 -21.07
C GLY A 28 -3.33 13.52 -22.08
N VAL A 29 -4.37 12.76 -21.73
CA VAL A 29 -5.54 12.48 -22.57
C VAL A 29 -6.84 12.78 -21.81
N SER A 30 -7.97 12.79 -22.50
CA SER A 30 -9.29 12.94 -21.86
C SER A 30 -9.71 11.68 -21.10
N GLU A 31 -10.63 11.81 -20.13
CA GLU A 31 -11.19 10.64 -19.44
C GLU A 31 -11.96 9.71 -20.38
N ASP A 32 -12.58 10.24 -21.44
CA ASP A 32 -13.30 9.44 -22.43
C ASP A 32 -12.34 8.58 -23.27
N GLU A 33 -11.16 9.12 -23.62
CA GLU A 33 -10.09 8.33 -24.23
C GLU A 33 -9.58 7.24 -23.28
N VAL A 34 -9.44 7.54 -21.98
CA VAL A 34 -9.09 6.53 -20.97
C VAL A 34 -10.13 5.42 -20.91
N ARG A 35 -11.42 5.76 -20.85
CA ARG A 35 -12.52 4.78 -20.83
C ARG A 35 -12.49 3.89 -22.08
N ALA A 36 -12.27 4.47 -23.27
CA ALA A 36 -12.10 3.71 -24.50
C ALA A 36 -10.85 2.79 -24.44
N GLY A 37 -9.74 3.28 -23.90
CA GLY A 37 -8.52 2.50 -23.70
C GLY A 37 -8.69 1.34 -22.70
N LEU A 38 -9.48 1.55 -21.64
CA LEU A 38 -9.83 0.53 -20.65
C LEU A 38 -10.66 -0.60 -21.26
N VAL A 39 -11.63 -0.29 -22.13
CA VAL A 39 -12.40 -1.31 -22.89
C VAL A 39 -11.46 -2.14 -23.78
N GLY A 40 -10.53 -1.49 -24.48
CA GLY A 40 -9.52 -2.19 -25.28
C GLY A 40 -8.60 -3.07 -24.42
N LEU A 41 -8.22 -2.61 -23.23
CA LEU A 41 -7.43 -3.40 -22.27
C LEU A 41 -8.21 -4.63 -21.79
N GLU A 42 -9.47 -4.46 -21.37
CA GLU A 42 -10.33 -5.54 -20.91
C GLU A 42 -10.46 -6.65 -21.97
N GLN A 43 -10.71 -6.28 -23.22
CA GLN A 43 -10.77 -7.23 -24.34
C GLN A 43 -9.45 -7.98 -24.53
N SER A 44 -8.32 -7.28 -24.42
CA SER A 44 -6.99 -7.90 -24.60
C SER A 44 -6.61 -8.86 -23.46
N LEU A 45 -7.21 -8.68 -22.28
CA LEU A 45 -7.04 -9.54 -21.10
C LEU A 45 -8.04 -10.71 -21.06
N SER A 46 -9.01 -10.77 -21.98
CA SER A 46 -10.00 -11.85 -22.02
C SER A 46 -9.32 -13.22 -22.10
N GLY A 47 -9.69 -14.13 -21.19
CA GLY A 47 -9.12 -15.48 -21.10
C GLY A 47 -7.69 -15.56 -20.54
N ARG A 48 -7.13 -14.46 -20.02
CA ARG A 48 -5.81 -14.45 -19.36
C ARG A 48 -5.94 -14.63 -17.84
N GLY A 49 -4.83 -14.95 -17.18
CA GLY A 49 -4.76 -15.06 -15.71
C GLY A 49 -4.82 -13.72 -14.95
N ILE A 50 -4.88 -12.60 -15.66
CA ILE A 50 -5.02 -11.24 -15.12
C ILE A 50 -6.26 -10.62 -15.77
N ILE A 51 -7.06 -9.93 -14.97
CA ILE A 51 -8.28 -9.23 -15.40
C ILE A 51 -8.21 -7.76 -15.00
N LEU A 52 -8.99 -6.94 -15.71
CA LEU A 52 -9.29 -5.57 -15.30
C LEU A 52 -10.50 -5.61 -14.36
N MET A 53 -10.34 -5.11 -13.15
CA MET A 53 -11.42 -4.91 -12.19
C MET A 53 -11.86 -3.45 -12.21
N GLN A 54 -13.17 -3.23 -12.13
CA GLN A 54 -13.79 -1.92 -12.02
C GLN A 54 -14.70 -1.86 -10.79
N ASN A 55 -14.59 -0.79 -10.01
CA ASN A 55 -15.53 -0.45 -8.93
C ASN A 55 -15.87 1.04 -9.00
N GLY A 56 -17.05 1.39 -9.53
CA GLY A 56 -17.38 2.78 -9.84
C GLY A 56 -16.42 3.36 -10.89
N GLU A 57 -15.74 4.46 -10.56
CA GLU A 57 -14.74 5.13 -11.42
C GLU A 57 -13.29 4.70 -11.12
N GLU A 58 -13.10 3.66 -10.29
CA GLU A 58 -11.79 3.12 -9.96
C GLU A 58 -11.51 1.80 -10.69
N TYR A 59 -10.25 1.65 -11.12
CA TYR A 59 -9.77 0.53 -11.93
C TYR A 59 -8.48 -0.05 -11.34
N MET A 60 -8.31 -1.36 -11.40
CA MET A 60 -7.05 -2.04 -11.07
C MET A 60 -6.91 -3.36 -11.82
N LEU A 61 -5.68 -3.86 -11.93
CA LEU A 61 -5.43 -5.23 -12.36
C LEU A 61 -5.57 -6.19 -11.18
N ALA A 62 -6.21 -7.32 -11.42
CA ALA A 62 -6.34 -8.41 -10.44
C ALA A 62 -6.09 -9.77 -11.11
N SER A 63 -5.88 -10.80 -10.31
CA SER A 63 -5.84 -12.19 -10.80
C SER A 63 -7.23 -12.65 -11.24
N SER A 64 -7.27 -13.49 -12.27
CA SER A 64 -8.52 -14.10 -12.75
C SER A 64 -9.21 -14.97 -11.68
N PRO A 65 -10.55 -15.02 -11.64
CA PRO A 65 -11.30 -15.82 -10.66
C PRO A 65 -10.96 -17.32 -10.68
N GLU A 66 -10.59 -17.86 -11.83
CA GLU A 66 -10.17 -19.26 -12.02
C GLU A 66 -8.91 -19.60 -11.20
N MET A 67 -8.08 -18.60 -10.91
CA MET A 67 -6.90 -18.75 -10.05
C MET A 67 -7.26 -18.63 -8.56
N GLY A 68 -8.52 -18.38 -8.21
CA GLY A 68 -8.96 -18.09 -6.85
C GLY A 68 -8.53 -19.14 -5.82
N GLN A 69 -8.79 -20.43 -6.07
CA GLN A 69 -8.40 -21.51 -5.14
C GLN A 69 -6.88 -21.62 -4.98
N THR A 70 -6.13 -21.51 -6.07
CA THR A 70 -4.66 -21.58 -6.06
C THR A 70 -4.08 -20.41 -5.26
N ILE A 71 -4.60 -19.21 -5.48
CA ILE A 71 -4.17 -17.99 -4.77
C ILE A 71 -4.58 -18.05 -3.30
N GLU A 72 -5.76 -18.56 -2.99
CA GLU A 72 -6.21 -18.76 -1.60
C GLU A 72 -5.31 -19.77 -0.86
N GLY A 73 -4.97 -20.89 -1.51
CA GLY A 73 -4.03 -21.87 -0.96
C GLY A 73 -2.65 -21.26 -0.67
N LEU A 74 -2.11 -20.50 -1.63
CA LEU A 74 -0.86 -19.78 -1.47
C LEU A 74 -0.95 -18.75 -0.33
N LEU A 75 -2.07 -18.03 -0.23
CA LEU A 75 -2.28 -17.05 0.83
C LEU A 75 -2.31 -17.73 2.21
N LYS A 76 -2.98 -18.87 2.35
CA LYS A 76 -3.00 -19.64 3.61
C LYS A 76 -1.61 -20.11 4.01
N GLU A 77 -0.81 -20.60 3.06
CA GLU A 77 0.57 -20.99 3.30
C GLU A 77 1.42 -19.78 3.75
N GLU A 78 1.30 -18.65 3.05
CA GLU A 78 2.01 -17.41 3.40
C GLU A 78 1.60 -16.90 4.78
N LEU A 79 0.31 -16.89 5.11
CA LEU A 79 -0.19 -16.47 6.42
C LEU A 79 0.31 -17.37 7.55
N GLY A 80 0.55 -18.66 7.28
CA GLY A 80 1.13 -19.60 8.24
C GLY A 80 2.64 -19.42 8.48
N LYS A 81 3.35 -18.68 7.61
CA LYS A 81 4.78 -18.40 7.79
C LYS A 81 4.99 -17.28 8.80
N GLU A 82 6.03 -17.44 9.61
CA GLU A 82 6.55 -16.38 10.47
C GLU A 82 6.93 -15.14 9.64
N LEU A 83 6.80 -13.96 10.24
CA LEU A 83 7.28 -12.74 9.61
C LEU A 83 8.80 -12.79 9.48
N GLY A 84 9.30 -12.77 8.25
CA GLY A 84 10.73 -12.56 8.00
C GLY A 84 11.19 -11.18 8.49
N LYS A 85 12.51 -10.98 8.53
CA LYS A 85 13.14 -9.74 9.03
C LYS A 85 12.51 -8.47 8.45
N ALA A 86 12.29 -8.41 7.14
CA ALA A 86 11.66 -7.26 6.50
C ALA A 86 10.19 -7.07 6.94
N GLY A 87 9.44 -8.14 7.20
CA GLY A 87 8.09 -8.03 7.76
C GLY A 87 8.10 -7.43 9.15
N LEU A 88 8.99 -7.93 10.02
CA LEU A 88 9.15 -7.45 11.40
C LEU A 88 9.60 -5.98 11.44
N GLU A 89 10.56 -5.59 10.60
CA GLU A 89 11.03 -4.20 10.51
C GLU A 89 9.90 -3.25 10.07
N THR A 90 9.08 -3.62 9.08
CA THR A 90 7.94 -2.79 8.67
C THR A 90 6.86 -2.73 9.74
N LEU A 91 6.58 -3.86 10.40
CA LEU A 91 5.61 -3.90 11.49
C LEU A 91 6.06 -3.03 12.67
N ALA A 92 7.34 -3.07 13.03
CA ALA A 92 7.92 -2.21 14.05
C ALA A 92 7.79 -0.73 13.67
N THR A 93 8.04 -0.36 12.41
CA THR A 93 7.81 1.02 11.95
C THR A 93 6.36 1.45 12.19
N VAL A 94 5.37 0.61 11.89
CA VAL A 94 3.96 0.93 12.13
C VAL A 94 3.62 0.99 13.62
N LEU A 95 4.14 0.06 14.44
CA LEU A 95 3.93 0.05 15.90
C LEU A 95 4.49 1.30 16.58
N TYR A 96 5.71 1.69 16.24
CA TYR A 96 6.42 2.76 16.96
C TYR A 96 6.24 4.15 16.35
N ARG A 97 5.77 4.25 15.10
CA ARG A 97 5.62 5.55 14.39
C ARG A 97 4.23 5.77 13.80
N GLY A 98 3.32 4.81 13.97
CA GLY A 98 1.94 4.93 13.52
C GLY A 98 1.17 6.04 14.27
N PRO A 99 0.14 6.63 13.65
CA PRO A 99 -0.30 6.43 12.26
C PRO A 99 0.71 7.00 11.24
N ILE A 100 1.06 6.21 10.22
CA ILE A 100 2.13 6.55 9.24
C ILE A 100 1.74 6.18 7.81
N SER A 101 2.10 7.00 6.82
CA SER A 101 1.77 6.75 5.40
C SER A 101 2.71 5.74 4.73
N ARG A 102 2.25 5.11 3.63
CA ARG A 102 3.08 4.21 2.82
C ARG A 102 4.37 4.89 2.33
N SER A 103 4.29 6.16 1.95
CA SER A 103 5.45 6.95 1.48
C SER A 103 6.51 7.10 2.56
N GLU A 104 6.10 7.43 3.78
CA GLU A 104 7.02 7.55 4.92
C GLU A 104 7.63 6.20 5.29
N ILE A 105 6.84 5.12 5.27
CA ILE A 105 7.36 3.76 5.49
C ILE A 105 8.42 3.41 4.44
N ASN A 106 8.16 3.66 3.16
CA ASN A 106 9.12 3.40 2.09
C ASN A 106 10.41 4.21 2.27
N TYR A 107 10.29 5.47 2.68
CA TYR A 107 11.44 6.34 2.96
C TYR A 107 12.30 5.79 4.09
N LEU A 108 11.69 5.44 5.23
CA LEU A 108 12.39 4.87 6.38
C LEU A 108 13.01 3.50 6.09
N ARG A 109 12.36 2.70 5.26
CA ARG A 109 12.84 1.38 4.84
C ARG A 109 13.90 1.44 3.74
N GLY A 110 14.00 2.56 3.02
CA GLY A 110 14.82 2.71 1.82
C GLY A 110 14.38 1.85 0.63
N VAL A 111 13.26 1.14 0.72
CA VAL A 111 12.77 0.19 -0.30
C VAL A 111 11.24 0.18 -0.36
N ASN A 112 10.69 -0.29 -1.49
CA ASN A 112 9.26 -0.42 -1.68
C ASN A 112 8.68 -1.49 -0.73
N SER A 113 7.79 -1.08 0.16
CA SER A 113 7.17 -1.91 1.19
C SER A 113 5.73 -2.33 0.86
N ASN A 114 5.25 -2.15 -0.38
CA ASN A 114 3.85 -2.41 -0.74
C ASN A 114 3.43 -3.87 -0.50
N TYR A 115 4.28 -4.82 -0.91
CA TYR A 115 4.01 -6.25 -0.67
C TYR A 115 3.91 -6.56 0.83
N ILE A 116 4.84 -6.03 1.63
CA ILE A 116 4.88 -6.27 3.08
C ILE A 116 3.66 -5.65 3.76
N LEU A 117 3.27 -4.42 3.40
CA LEU A 117 2.08 -3.78 3.94
C LEU A 117 0.82 -4.56 3.62
N ARG A 118 0.68 -5.04 2.37
CA ARG A 118 -0.41 -5.93 1.98
C ARG A 118 -0.40 -7.22 2.82
N ALA A 119 0.77 -7.82 3.02
CA ALA A 119 0.92 -9.04 3.81
C ALA A 119 0.57 -8.85 5.29
N LEU A 120 0.88 -7.69 5.88
CA LEU A 120 0.52 -7.33 7.26
C LEU A 120 -0.98 -7.04 7.40
N LEU A 121 -1.59 -6.36 6.42
CA LEU A 121 -3.04 -6.12 6.36
C LEU A 121 -3.82 -7.43 6.30
N VAL A 122 -3.41 -8.37 5.43
CA VAL A 122 -4.11 -9.66 5.30
C VAL A 122 -3.99 -10.49 6.59
N ARG A 123 -2.86 -10.39 7.31
CA ARG A 123 -2.70 -11.02 8.64
C ARG A 123 -3.51 -10.33 9.73
N GLY A 124 -4.15 -9.19 9.46
CA GLY A 124 -4.87 -8.40 10.45
C GLY A 124 -3.97 -7.78 11.52
N LEU A 125 -2.68 -7.58 11.24
CA LEU A 125 -1.73 -6.98 12.20
C LEU A 125 -1.74 -5.46 12.14
N ILE A 126 -2.07 -4.90 10.98
CA ILE A 126 -2.22 -3.45 10.76
C ILE A 126 -3.54 -3.17 10.05
N GLU A 127 -4.02 -1.95 10.16
CA GLU A 127 -5.21 -1.46 9.47
C GLU A 127 -4.97 -0.11 8.80
N LYS A 128 -5.85 0.23 7.86
CA LYS A 128 -5.85 1.53 7.18
C LYS A 128 -6.76 2.49 7.95
N VAL A 129 -6.26 3.70 8.20
CA VAL A 129 -7.03 4.77 8.86
C VAL A 129 -7.15 5.94 7.93
N ASP A 130 -8.32 6.55 7.90
CA ASP A 130 -8.55 7.83 7.24
C ASP A 130 -8.34 8.97 8.24
N GLN A 131 -7.42 9.89 7.94
CA GLN A 131 -7.16 11.09 8.72
C GLN A 131 -7.59 12.37 7.98
N GLY A 132 -8.44 12.28 6.95
CA GLY A 132 -8.93 13.43 6.20
C GLY A 132 -7.88 14.05 5.27
N GLY A 133 -6.82 13.30 4.94
CA GLY A 133 -5.72 13.70 4.07
C GLY A 133 -5.74 12.99 2.70
N ARG A 134 -4.79 13.34 1.83
CA ARG A 134 -4.65 12.74 0.48
C ARG A 134 -4.08 11.31 0.48
N SER A 135 -3.55 10.82 1.60
CA SER A 135 -2.89 9.53 1.70
C SER A 135 -3.45 8.71 2.84
N THR A 136 -3.72 7.43 2.56
CA THR A 136 -4.05 6.44 3.59
C THR A 136 -2.86 6.23 4.52
N VAL A 137 -3.11 6.24 5.83
CA VAL A 137 -2.12 5.91 6.86
C VAL A 137 -2.41 4.54 7.47
N TYR A 138 -1.39 3.94 8.08
CA TYR A 138 -1.43 2.61 8.68
C TYR A 138 -1.18 2.71 10.18
N GLN A 139 -1.92 1.90 10.96
CA GLN A 139 -1.75 1.78 12.41
C GLN A 139 -1.86 0.30 12.84
N PRO A 140 -1.34 -0.09 14.02
CA PRO A 140 -1.53 -1.44 14.54
C PRO A 140 -3.00 -1.70 14.90
N THR A 141 -3.47 -2.92 14.66
CA THR A 141 -4.81 -3.36 15.06
C THR A 141 -4.89 -3.66 16.56
N PHE A 142 -6.10 -3.70 17.11
CA PHE A 142 -6.33 -4.17 18.48
C PHE A 142 -5.93 -5.64 18.65
N GLU A 143 -6.15 -6.47 17.64
CA GLU A 143 -5.76 -7.88 17.62
C GLU A 143 -4.24 -8.05 17.79
N LEU A 144 -3.43 -7.22 17.11
CA LEU A 144 -1.99 -7.22 17.29
C LEU A 144 -1.59 -6.82 18.72
N LEU A 145 -2.18 -5.75 19.26
CA LEU A 145 -1.88 -5.31 20.63
C LEU A 145 -2.24 -6.38 21.67
N SER A 146 -3.38 -7.05 21.48
CA SER A 146 -3.78 -8.19 22.29
C SER A 146 -2.81 -9.36 22.15
N TYR A 147 -2.31 -9.64 20.95
CA TYR A 147 -1.37 -10.72 20.70
C TYR A 147 -0.01 -10.49 21.39
N ILE A 148 0.50 -9.25 21.36
CA ILE A 148 1.76 -8.89 22.03
C ILE A 148 1.59 -8.60 23.53
N GLY A 149 0.35 -8.52 24.01
CA GLY A 149 0.03 -8.39 25.43
C GLY A 149 0.09 -6.97 26.00
N VAL A 150 -0.20 -5.94 25.19
CA VAL A 150 -0.29 -4.54 25.66
C VAL A 150 -1.69 -3.96 25.47
N SER A 151 -2.06 -2.98 26.30
CA SER A 151 -3.39 -2.34 26.23
C SER A 151 -3.44 -1.15 25.29
N LYS A 152 -2.30 -0.50 25.05
CA LYS A 152 -2.15 0.62 24.10
C LYS A 152 -0.72 0.64 23.55
N VAL A 153 -0.55 1.31 22.41
CA VAL A 153 0.74 1.42 21.72
C VAL A 153 1.83 2.06 22.59
N SER A 154 1.47 2.99 23.47
CA SER A 154 2.42 3.63 24.39
C SER A 154 2.92 2.73 25.52
N ASP A 155 2.35 1.54 25.69
CA ASP A 155 2.89 0.54 26.63
C ASP A 155 4.01 -0.30 26.01
N LEU A 156 4.33 -0.09 24.72
CA LEU A 156 5.41 -0.81 24.06
C LEU A 156 6.78 -0.48 24.68
N PRO A 157 7.68 -1.47 24.83
CA PRO A 157 9.03 -1.22 25.30
C PRO A 157 9.76 -0.20 24.43
N GLY A 158 10.36 0.82 25.05
CA GLY A 158 11.12 1.86 24.33
C GLY A 158 10.26 2.81 23.48
N PHE A 159 8.93 2.85 23.69
CA PHE A 159 8.04 3.71 22.91
C PHE A 159 8.43 5.19 23.00
N ASP A 160 8.66 5.71 24.20
CA ASP A 160 9.01 7.12 24.41
C ASP A 160 10.35 7.49 23.76
N GLU A 161 11.33 6.57 23.80
CA GLU A 161 12.65 6.75 23.17
C GLU A 161 12.51 6.77 21.64
N ALA A 162 11.71 5.86 21.10
CA ALA A 162 11.42 5.80 19.67
C ALA A 162 10.70 7.07 19.19
N GLN A 163 9.75 7.60 19.98
CA GLN A 163 9.04 8.84 19.67
C GLN A 163 9.97 10.06 19.68
N LYS A 164 10.85 10.18 20.68
CA LYS A 164 11.85 11.27 20.72
C LYS A 164 12.76 11.25 19.49
N ALA A 165 13.28 10.07 19.12
CA ALA A 165 14.12 9.93 17.93
C ALA A 165 13.37 10.31 16.63
N VAL A 166 12.05 10.10 16.57
CA VAL A 166 11.22 10.57 15.44
C VAL A 166 11.12 12.09 15.43
N GLU A 167 10.85 12.70 16.57
CA GLU A 167 10.71 14.16 16.69
C GLU A 167 12.00 14.88 16.33
N GLU A 168 13.14 14.40 16.83
CA GLU A 168 14.48 14.91 16.51
C GLU A 168 14.76 14.81 15.00
N PHE A 169 14.44 13.66 14.38
CA PHE A 169 14.61 13.48 12.94
C PHE A 169 13.73 14.44 12.12
N LYS A 170 12.47 14.64 12.53
CA LYS A 170 11.56 15.60 11.89
C LYS A 170 12.01 17.05 12.05
N GLN A 171 12.66 17.39 13.17
CA GLN A 171 13.23 18.73 13.39
C GLN A 171 14.43 18.97 12.46
N ALA A 172 15.34 18.01 12.37
CA ALA A 172 16.51 18.10 11.50
C ALA A 172 16.14 18.23 10.01
N GLU A 173 15.12 17.53 9.52
CA GLU A 173 14.64 17.69 8.13
C GLU A 173 14.08 19.10 7.86
N LYS A 174 13.31 19.66 8.80
CA LYS A 174 12.76 21.03 8.66
C LYS A 174 13.83 22.11 8.67
N GLU A 175 14.89 21.91 9.45
CA GLU A 175 16.03 22.84 9.52
C GLU A 175 16.82 22.81 8.20
N ASN A 176 17.07 21.63 7.63
CA ASN A 176 17.74 21.49 6.34
C ASN A 176 16.93 22.10 5.18
N GLU A 177 15.59 21.96 5.19
CA GLU A 177 14.72 22.60 4.18
C GLU A 177 14.68 24.13 4.28
N HIS A 178 14.98 24.71 5.45
CA HIS A 178 15.06 26.17 5.64
C HIS A 178 16.43 26.76 5.27
N GLU A 179 17.51 25.97 5.25
CA GLU A 179 18.85 26.44 4.85
C GLU A 179 19.07 26.41 3.33
N GLU A 180 18.29 25.63 2.58
CA GLU A 180 18.40 25.51 1.11
C GLU A 180 17.42 26.42 0.30
N GLY A 181 16.60 27.24 0.98
CA GLY A 181 15.62 28.16 0.36
C GLY A 181 16.01 29.63 0.43
#